data_AF-A0A9C8SW88-F1
#
_entry.id   AF-A0A9C8SW88-F1
#
_cell.length_a   1.000
_cell.length_b   1.000
_cell.length_c   1.000
_cell.angle_alpha   90.00
_cell.angle_beta   90.00
_cell.angle_gamma   90.00
#
_symmetry.space_group_name_H-M   'P 1'
#
loop_
_entity.id
_entity.type
_entity.pdbx_description
1 polymer ?
#
loop_
_entity_poly.entity_id
_entity_poly.type
_entity_poly.pdbx_seq_one_letter_code
_entity_poly.pdbx_strand_id
1 'polypeptide(L)'
;MRELILQIVSGILGLWLVIQFIPRVEFVGENKYLLLAGLILGLLNFFLKPILNFITLPLRLLTFGLFSLIINMLIIWTVDLIFFELTIPLIIPLLWTTLVIWGLGFVVSILFPKPKKSFLK
;
A
#
# COMPACT_ATOMS: atom_id res chain seq x y z
N MET A 1 14.00 3.58 11.12
CA MET A 1 13.78 4.86 10.40
C MET A 1 13.72 4.68 8.88
N ARG A 2 14.74 4.06 8.22
CA ARG A 2 14.71 3.81 6.76
C ARG A 2 13.44 3.12 6.25
N GLU A 3 12.98 2.07 6.92
CA GLU A 3 11.79 1.32 6.49
C GLU A 3 10.51 2.17 6.54
N LEU A 4 10.38 3.07 7.52
CA LEU A 4 9.24 3.98 7.62
C LEU A 4 9.21 4.97 6.44
N ILE A 5 10.37 5.56 6.11
CA ILE A 5 10.50 6.48 4.97
C ILE A 5 10.12 5.78 3.67
N LEU A 6 10.57 4.53 3.48
CA LEU A 6 10.20 3.76 2.30
C LEU A 6 8.69 3.49 2.21
N GLN A 7 8.03 3.19 3.34
CA GLN A 7 6.58 2.98 3.35
C GLN A 7 5.82 4.28 3.03
N ILE A 8 6.26 5.42 3.57
CA ILE A 8 5.66 6.73 3.29
C ILE A 8 5.83 7.10 1.81
N VAL A 9 7.05 7.01 1.28
CA VAL A 9 7.32 7.31 -0.13
C VAL A 9 6.52 6.37 -1.04
N SER A 10 6.46 5.07 -0.71
CA SER A 10 5.67 4.11 -1.47
C SER A 10 4.18 4.40 -1.39
N GLY A 11 3.66 4.85 -0.24
CA GLY A 11 2.26 5.23 -0.07
C GLY A 11 1.88 6.43 -0.92
N ILE A 12 2.70 7.48 -0.91
CA ILE A 12 2.50 8.69 -1.72
C ILE A 12 2.56 8.37 -3.21
N LEU A 13 3.63 7.72 -3.66
CA LEU A 13 3.81 7.37 -5.08
C LEU A 13 2.74 6.38 -5.54
N GLY A 14 2.37 5.42 -4.69
CA GLY A 14 1.35 4.42 -4.97
C GLY A 14 -0.03 5.06 -5.19
N LEU A 15 -0.46 5.93 -4.27
CA LEU A 15 -1.74 6.65 -4.45
C LEU A 15 -1.71 7.55 -5.68
N TRP A 16 -0.62 8.28 -5.90
CA TRP A 16 -0.50 9.14 -7.08
C TRP A 16 -0.63 8.34 -8.38
N LEU A 17 0.02 7.18 -8.49
CA LEU A 17 -0.09 6.31 -9.66
C LEU A 17 -1.47 5.70 -9.80
N VAL A 18 -2.08 5.26 -8.70
CA VAL A 18 -3.43 4.68 -8.71
C VAL A 18 -4.46 5.66 -9.24
N ILE A 19 -4.40 6.94 -8.81
CA ILE A 19 -5.31 7.99 -9.27
C ILE A 19 -5.18 8.23 -10.78
N GLN A 20 -3.97 8.09 -11.34
CA GLN A 20 -3.73 8.32 -12.78
C GLN A 20 -4.09 7.11 -13.65
N PHE A 21 -3.85 5.90 -13.16
CA PHE A 21 -3.94 4.68 -13.97
C PHE A 21 -5.22 3.87 -13.78
N ILE A 22 -5.92 4.02 -12.66
CA ILE A 22 -7.11 3.22 -12.35
C ILE A 22 -8.37 4.04 -12.55
N PRO A 23 -9.14 3.79 -13.62
CA PRO A 23 -10.43 4.43 -13.79
C PRO A 23 -11.34 4.06 -12.62
N ARG A 24 -12.10 5.05 -12.12
CA ARG A 24 -12.97 5.00 -10.91
C ARG A 24 -12.27 5.26 -9.58
N VAL A 25 -10.96 5.52 -9.55
CA VAL A 25 -10.34 6.10 -8.35
C VAL A 25 -10.39 7.61 -8.50
N GLU A 26 -11.29 8.22 -7.73
CA GLU A 26 -11.50 9.66 -7.78
C GLU A 26 -10.75 10.32 -6.62
N PHE A 27 -10.08 11.42 -6.96
CA PHE A 27 -9.44 12.28 -5.98
C PHE A 27 -9.91 13.70 -6.22
N VAL A 28 -10.55 14.29 -5.21
CA VAL A 28 -11.13 15.63 -5.30
C VAL A 28 -10.51 16.49 -4.20
N GLY A 29 -9.73 17.50 -4.59
CA GLY A 29 -9.14 18.46 -3.65
C GLY A 29 -7.73 18.91 -4.03
N GLU A 30 -7.08 19.59 -3.10
CA GLU A 30 -5.70 20.06 -3.27
C GLU A 30 -4.68 18.92 -3.16
N ASN A 31 -3.54 19.07 -3.85
CA ASN A 31 -2.41 18.11 -3.80
C ASN A 31 -1.92 17.81 -2.37
N LYS A 32 -2.17 18.73 -1.41
CA LYS A 32 -1.87 18.53 0.00
C LYS A 32 -2.59 17.32 0.60
N TYR A 33 -3.83 17.06 0.21
CA TYR A 33 -4.60 15.92 0.70
C TYR A 33 -4.06 14.59 0.17
N LEU A 34 -3.53 14.57 -1.05
CA LEU A 34 -2.86 13.38 -1.60
C LEU A 34 -1.59 13.05 -0.82
N LEU A 35 -0.78 14.07 -0.50
CA LEU A 35 0.42 13.90 0.32
C LEU A 35 0.05 13.38 1.72
N LEU A 36 -1.01 13.93 2.32
CA LEU A 36 -1.48 13.51 3.64
C LEU A 36 -2.03 12.07 3.62
N ALA A 37 -2.81 11.71 2.61
CA ALA A 37 -3.32 10.36 2.40
C ALA A 37 -2.18 9.35 2.20
N GLY A 38 -1.17 9.70 1.38
CA GLY A 38 0.00 8.85 1.16
C GLY A 38 0.87 8.68 2.40
N LEU A 39 1.01 9.75 3.21
CA LEU A 39 1.67 9.71 4.51
C LEU A 39 0.96 8.74 5.47
N ILE A 40 -0.37 8.88 5.61
CA ILE A 40 -1.17 7.98 6.45
C ILE A 40 -1.09 6.55 5.92
N LEU A 41 -1.20 6.33 4.61
CA LEU A 41 -1.05 5.01 4.01
C LEU A 41 0.30 4.37 4.36
N GLY A 42 1.40 5.14 4.30
CA GLY A 42 2.71 4.68 4.71
C GLY A 42 2.80 4.33 6.20
N LEU A 43 2.20 5.14 7.06
CA LEU A 43 2.12 4.88 8.50
C LEU A 43 1.31 3.61 8.80
N LEU A 44 0.15 3.44 8.18
CA LEU A 44 -0.66 2.23 8.35
C LEU A 44 0.09 0.99 7.83
N ASN A 45 0.80 1.09 6.70
CA ASN A 45 1.63 -0.01 6.20
C ASN A 45 2.79 -0.35 7.16
N PHE A 46 3.33 0.62 7.89
CA PHE A 46 4.40 0.37 8.85
C PHE A 46 3.87 -0.22 10.18
N PHE A 47 2.75 0.29 10.70
CA PHE A 47 2.22 -0.11 12.01
C PHE A 47 1.16 -1.21 11.95
N LEU A 48 0.15 -1.08 11.08
CA LEU A 48 -0.96 -2.04 11.02
C LEU A 48 -0.57 -3.32 10.30
N LYS A 49 0.17 -3.22 9.20
CA LYS A 49 0.51 -4.40 8.38
C LYS A 49 1.21 -5.52 9.17
N PRO A 50 2.20 -5.26 10.05
CA PRO A 50 2.81 -6.30 10.87
C PRO A 50 1.81 -6.96 11.82
N ILE A 51 0.94 -6.17 12.46
CA ILE A 51 -0.06 -6.64 13.42
C ILE A 51 -1.09 -7.52 12.70
N LEU A 52 -1.65 -7.02 11.59
CA LEU A 52 -2.62 -7.75 10.78
C LEU A 52 -2.03 -9.04 10.22
N ASN A 53 -0.77 -9.00 9.76
CA ASN A 53 -0.09 -10.20 9.28
C ASN A 53 0.13 -11.25 10.37
N PHE A 54 0.38 -10.82 11.60
CA PHE A 54 0.54 -11.73 12.73
C PHE A 54 -0.79 -12.41 13.10
N ILE A 55 -1.86 -11.63 13.23
CA ILE A 55 -3.20 -12.14 13.58
C ILE A 55 -3.73 -13.07 12.48
N THR A 56 -3.50 -12.70 11.21
CA THR A 56 -4.03 -13.44 10.06
C THR A 56 -3.08 -14.51 9.54
N LEU A 57 -1.97 -14.77 10.23
CA LEU A 57 -0.98 -15.76 9.83
C LEU A 57 -1.59 -17.17 9.62
N PRO A 58 -2.46 -17.69 10.51
CA PRO A 58 -3.08 -19.01 10.30
C PRO A 58 -3.96 -19.04 9.05
N LEU A 59 -4.80 -18.02 8.87
CA LEU A 59 -5.67 -17.86 7.69
C LEU A 59 -4.85 -17.70 6.40
N ARG A 60 -3.76 -16.95 6.45
CA ARG A 60 -2.85 -16.79 5.31
C ARG A 60 -2.20 -18.11 4.92
N LEU A 61 -1.84 -18.95 5.88
CA LEU A 61 -1.30 -20.29 5.58
C LEU A 61 -2.39 -21.18 4.95
N LEU A 62 -3.61 -21.16 5.50
CA LEU A 62 -4.74 -21.94 4.96
C LEU A 62 -5.14 -21.53 3.54
N THR A 63 -5.00 -20.24 3.22
CA THR A 63 -5.36 -19.67 1.91
C THR A 63 -4.16 -19.57 0.95
N PHE A 64 -3.03 -20.21 1.27
CA PHE A 64 -1.79 -20.14 0.48
C PHE A 64 -1.31 -18.71 0.18
N GLY A 65 -1.57 -17.78 1.09
CA GLY A 65 -1.19 -16.37 0.97
C GLY A 65 -2.24 -15.49 0.29
N LEU A 66 -3.34 -16.02 -0.23
CA LEU A 66 -4.40 -15.20 -0.87
C LEU A 66 -5.00 -14.17 0.10
N PHE A 67 -5.12 -14.50 1.38
CA PHE A 67 -5.62 -13.57 2.39
C PHE A 67 -4.73 -12.31 2.56
N SER A 68 -3.47 -12.35 2.10
CA SER A 68 -2.61 -11.16 2.11
C SER A 68 -3.10 -10.05 1.18
N LEU A 69 -3.79 -10.40 0.09
CA LEU A 69 -4.43 -9.41 -0.78
C LEU A 69 -5.54 -8.67 -0.04
N ILE A 70 -6.34 -9.39 0.73
CA ILE A 70 -7.43 -8.83 1.54
C ILE A 70 -6.86 -7.84 2.58
N ILE A 71 -5.77 -8.19 3.25
CA ILE A 71 -5.11 -7.29 4.20
C ILE A 71 -4.59 -6.02 3.53
N ASN A 72 -3.94 -6.13 2.36
CA ASN A 72 -3.46 -4.95 1.65
C ASN A 72 -4.62 -4.06 1.18
N MET A 73 -5.71 -4.64 0.66
CA MET A 73 -6.92 -3.91 0.29
C MET A 73 -7.54 -3.22 1.51
N LEU A 74 -7.61 -3.90 2.66
CA LEU A 74 -8.17 -3.36 3.89
C LEU A 74 -7.38 -2.16 4.41
N ILE A 75 -6.06 -2.18 4.31
CA ILE A 75 -5.20 -1.03 4.67
C ILE A 75 -5.49 0.17 3.76
N ILE A 76 -5.58 -0.05 2.45
CA ILE A 76 -5.89 1.02 1.48
C ILE A 76 -7.30 1.57 1.72
N TRP A 77 -8.26 0.68 1.93
CA TRP A 77 -9.64 1.05 2.25
C TRP A 77 -9.75 1.83 3.56
N THR A 78 -8.91 1.52 4.55
CA THR A 78 -8.87 2.31 5.80
C THR A 78 -8.48 3.77 5.51
N VAL A 79 -7.58 4.03 4.55
CA VAL A 79 -7.22 5.39 4.14
C VAL A 79 -8.38 6.06 3.40
N ASP A 80 -9.03 5.34 2.49
CA ASP A 80 -10.22 5.79 1.79
C ASP A 80 -11.34 6.24 2.76
N LEU A 81 -11.55 5.50 3.85
CA LEU A 81 -12.52 5.89 4.89
C LEU A 81 -12.12 7.12 5.70
N ILE A 82 -10.82 7.41 5.84
CA ILE A 82 -10.31 8.53 6.62
C ILE A 82 -10.32 9.83 5.80
N PHE A 83 -10.11 9.73 4.49
CA PHE A 83 -9.99 10.87 3.58
C PHE A 83 -11.18 10.94 2.64
N PHE A 84 -12.12 11.87 2.89
CA PHE A 84 -13.28 12.10 2.02
C PHE A 84 -12.87 12.54 0.61
N GLU A 85 -11.69 13.15 0.46
CA GLU A 85 -11.11 13.57 -0.80
C GLU A 85 -10.67 12.39 -1.68
N LEU A 86 -10.52 11.20 -1.10
CA LEU A 86 -10.17 9.97 -1.79
C LEU A 86 -11.42 9.09 -1.87
N THR A 87 -11.79 8.63 -3.05
CA THR A 87 -12.89 7.68 -3.22
C THR A 87 -12.45 6.50 -4.06
N ILE A 88 -12.38 5.33 -3.43
CA ILE A 88 -11.98 4.06 -4.03
C ILE A 88 -13.12 3.05 -3.89
N PRO A 89 -13.78 2.66 -5.00
CA PRO A 89 -14.86 1.69 -4.93
C PRO A 89 -14.38 0.30 -4.44
N LEU A 90 -15.27 -0.39 -3.73
CA LEU A 90 -14.90 -1.39 -2.72
C LEU A 90 -14.32 -2.72 -3.21
N ILE A 91 -14.59 -3.17 -4.45
CA ILE A 91 -14.20 -4.53 -4.86
C ILE A 91 -13.22 -4.48 -6.02
N ILE A 92 -13.67 -4.03 -7.19
CA ILE A 92 -12.86 -4.10 -8.41
C ILE A 92 -11.69 -3.11 -8.37
N PRO A 93 -11.88 -1.82 -8.04
CA PRO A 93 -10.78 -0.86 -7.97
C PRO A 93 -9.75 -1.21 -6.90
N LEU A 94 -10.15 -1.59 -5.69
CA LEU A 94 -9.22 -2.00 -4.63
C LEU A 94 -8.35 -3.21 -5.02
N LEU A 95 -8.89 -4.15 -5.80
CA LEU A 95 -8.10 -5.25 -6.33
C LEU A 95 -7.04 -4.76 -7.31
N TRP A 96 -7.41 -3.90 -8.26
CA TRP A 96 -6.48 -3.29 -9.22
C TRP A 96 -5.44 -2.40 -8.54
N THR A 97 -5.82 -1.60 -7.53
CA THR A 97 -4.88 -0.74 -6.80
C THR A 97 -3.81 -1.58 -6.12
N THR A 98 -4.23 -2.68 -5.50
CA THR A 98 -3.32 -3.60 -4.80
C THR A 98 -2.36 -4.29 -5.78
N LEU A 99 -2.85 -4.71 -6.95
CA LEU A 99 -2.03 -5.32 -7.99
C LEU A 99 -1.04 -4.32 -8.59
N VAL A 100 -1.46 -3.09 -8.84
CA VAL A 100 -0.58 -2.03 -9.36
C VAL A 100 0.50 -1.67 -8.36
N ILE A 101 0.17 -1.48 -7.07
CA ILE A 101 1.15 -1.21 -6.02
C ILE A 101 2.14 -2.37 -5.88
N TRP A 102 1.66 -3.62 -5.98
CA TRP A 102 2.53 -4.80 -5.95
C TRP A 102 3.47 -4.84 -7.16
N GLY A 103 2.96 -4.61 -8.37
CA GLY A 103 3.75 -4.56 -9.60
C GLY A 103 4.78 -3.43 -9.59
N LEU A 104 4.41 -2.24 -9.15
CA LEU A 104 5.33 -1.11 -8.98
C LEU A 104 6.41 -1.41 -7.96
N GLY A 105 6.06 -1.99 -6.81
CA GLY A 105 7.03 -2.43 -5.81
C GLY A 105 8.03 -3.43 -6.40
N PHE A 106 7.57 -4.35 -7.25
CA PHE A 106 8.42 -5.29 -7.96
C PHE A 106 9.38 -4.59 -8.94
N VAL A 107 8.89 -3.66 -9.76
CA VAL A 107 9.72 -2.86 -10.68
C VAL A 107 10.72 -1.97 -9.92
N VAL A 108 10.30 -1.31 -8.84
CA VAL A 108 11.22 -0.52 -8.01
C VAL A 108 12.28 -1.43 -7.39
N SER A 109 11.92 -2.65 -6.98
CA SER A 109 12.89 -3.61 -6.41
C SER A 109 13.90 -4.13 -7.44
N ILE A 110 13.52 -4.21 -8.73
CA ILE A 110 14.45 -4.59 -9.80
C ILE A 110 15.42 -3.45 -10.13
N LEU A 111 14.93 -2.20 -10.11
CA LEU A 111 15.72 -1.00 -10.42
C LEU A 111 16.62 -0.58 -9.26
N PHE A 112 16.14 -0.73 -8.02
CA PHE A 112 16.87 -0.40 -6.80
C PHE A 112 16.96 -1.64 -5.89
N PRO A 113 17.79 -2.64 -6.27
CA PRO A 113 18.00 -3.81 -5.44
C PRO A 113 18.49 -3.37 -4.05
N LYS A 114 17.82 -3.84 -2.99
CA LYS A 114 18.25 -3.56 -1.62
C LYS A 114 19.74 -3.97 -1.50
N PRO A 115 20.63 -3.11 -0.99
CA PRO A 115 22.03 -3.48 -0.82
C PRO A 115 22.07 -4.75 0.03
N LYS A 116 22.71 -5.79 -0.50
CA LYS A 116 22.89 -7.08 0.17
C LYS A 116 23.47 -6.76 1.54
N LYS A 117 22.72 -7.01 2.62
CA LYS A 117 23.29 -6.95 3.97
C LYS A 117 24.43 -7.97 3.97
N SER A 118 25.64 -7.46 3.84
CA SER A 118 26.87 -8.21 4.01
C SER A 118 26.84 -8.79 5.41
N PHE A 119 26.42 -10.05 5.52
CA PHE A 119 26.75 -10.90 6.66
C PHE A 119 28.28 -11.13 6.62
N LEU A 120 29.04 -10.10 7.00
CA LEU A 120 30.46 -10.09 7.31
C LEU A 120 30.62 -8.91 8.29
N LYS A 121 30.90 -9.05 9.57
CA LYS A 121 31.41 -10.12 10.43
C LYS A 121 30.72 -10.00 11.79
#